data_AF-A0A7C7FLD8-F1
#
_entry.id   AF-A0A7C7FLD8-F1
#
_cell.length_a   1.000
_cell.length_b   1.000
_cell.length_c   1.000
_cell.angle_alpha   90.00
_cell.angle_beta   90.00
_cell.angle_gamma   90.00
#
_symmetry.space_group_name_H-M   'P 1'
#
loop_
_entity.id
_entity.type
_entity.pdbx_description
1 polymer ?
#
loop_
_entity_poly.entity_id
_entity_poly.type
_entity_poly.pdbx_seq_one_letter_code
_entity_poly.pdbx_strand_id
1 'polypeptide(L)'
;MDIKKDILWRVYALYFIMCLVGIAIIYKTFQIQVIEGDKWRKQAASLTTDYKNIDAIRGNIYASDGSLLATSIPMYDVHFDANLEYLTDDIFYDNIDSLAFRLANLFQDKSEKQYRRNLIMARRDGSRYYLIKRNVNYNQLNELKSFPICRLG
;
A
#
# COMPACT_ATOMS: atom_id res chain seq x y z
N MET A 1 -57.91 -44.29 9.05
CA MET A 1 -57.16 -43.01 9.07
C MET A 1 -57.96 -41.97 8.31
N ASP A 2 -58.28 -40.84 8.93
CA ASP A 2 -58.99 -39.74 8.27
C ASP A 2 -58.08 -39.10 7.21
N ILE A 3 -58.38 -39.32 5.92
CA ILE A 3 -57.61 -38.81 4.77
C ILE A 3 -57.41 -37.29 4.85
N LYS A 4 -58.42 -36.56 5.35
CA LYS A 4 -58.35 -35.10 5.55
C LYS A 4 -57.29 -34.69 6.57
N LYS A 5 -57.15 -35.43 7.68
CA LYS A 5 -56.15 -35.13 8.72
C LYS A 5 -54.72 -35.35 8.22
N ASP A 6 -54.51 -36.39 7.40
CA ASP A 6 -53.20 -36.68 6.81
C ASP A 6 -52.77 -35.60 5.81
N ILE A 7 -53.70 -35.09 4.98
CA ILE A 7 -53.42 -33.98 4.07
C ILE A 7 -53.09 -32.70 4.84
N LEU A 8 -53.87 -32.35 5.87
CA LEU A 8 -53.61 -31.15 6.67
C LEU A 8 -52.25 -31.22 7.38
N TRP A 9 -51.88 -32.37 7.95
CA TRP A 9 -50.60 -32.55 8.64
C TRP A 9 -49.39 -32.34 7.72
N ARG A 10 -49.45 -32.87 6.49
CA ARG A 10 -48.38 -32.69 5.50
C ARG A 10 -48.23 -31.24 5.06
N VAL A 11 -49.35 -30.53 4.88
CA VAL A 11 -49.34 -29.10 4.53
C VAL A 11 -48.77 -28.27 5.68
N TYR A 12 -49.15 -28.55 6.93
CA TYR A 12 -48.57 -27.87 8.09
C TYR A 12 -47.07 -28.14 8.24
N ALA A 13 -46.62 -29.37 8.00
CA ALA A 13 -45.19 -29.71 8.02
C ALA A 13 -44.41 -28.92 6.95
N LEU A 14 -44.93 -28.82 5.72
CA LEU A 14 -44.33 -28.02 4.66
C LEU A 14 -44.28 -26.54 5.02
N TYR A 15 -45.37 -26.00 5.57
CA TYR A 15 -45.43 -24.59 5.98
C TYR A 15 -44.45 -24.28 7.11
N PHE A 16 -44.32 -25.19 8.07
CA PHE A 16 -43.36 -25.08 9.17
C PHE A 16 -41.91 -25.08 8.67
N ILE A 17 -41.58 -25.98 7.74
CA ILE A 17 -40.25 -26.01 7.12
C ILE A 17 -39.97 -24.69 6.37
N MET A 18 -40.95 -24.18 5.63
CA MET A 18 -40.79 -22.92 4.90
C MET A 18 -40.61 -21.72 5.83
N CYS A 19 -41.32 -21.68 6.96
CA CYS A 19 -41.10 -20.69 8.02
C CYS A 19 -39.70 -20.78 8.64
N LEU A 20 -39.21 -21.99 8.92
CA LEU A 20 -37.85 -22.17 9.46
C LEU A 20 -36.77 -21.68 8.49
N VAL A 21 -36.92 -21.95 7.19
CA VAL A 21 -36.01 -21.45 6.17
C VAL A 21 -36.03 -19.91 6.13
N GLY A 22 -37.22 -19.29 6.20
CA GLY A 22 -37.35 -17.84 6.27
C GLY A 22 -36.62 -17.23 7.48
N ILE A 23 -36.79 -17.83 8.66
CA ILE A 23 -36.09 -17.40 9.88
C ILE A 23 -34.57 -17.54 9.72
N ALA A 24 -34.09 -18.64 9.12
CA ALA A 24 -32.67 -18.86 8.88
C ALA A 24 -32.06 -17.79 7.94
N ILE A 25 -32.78 -17.38 6.90
CA ILE A 25 -32.35 -16.31 5.98
C ILE A 25 -32.23 -14.97 6.71
N ILE A 26 -33.23 -14.62 7.53
CA ILE A 26 -33.21 -13.38 8.31
C ILE A 26 -32.02 -13.39 9.29
N TYR A 27 -31.82 -14.50 9.99
CA TYR A 27 -30.70 -14.67 10.91
C TYR A 27 -29.35 -14.51 10.19
N LYS A 28 -29.17 -15.16 9.03
CA LYS A 28 -27.94 -15.02 8.25
C LYS A 28 -27.72 -13.61 7.72
N THR A 29 -28.78 -12.93 7.30
CA THR A 29 -28.71 -11.53 6.88
C THR A 29 -28.24 -10.64 8.04
N PHE A 30 -28.80 -10.82 9.24
CA PHE A 30 -28.39 -10.08 10.43
C PHE A 30 -26.93 -10.36 10.80
N GLN A 31 -26.49 -11.63 10.74
CA GLN A 31 -25.10 -12.01 10.99
C GLN A 31 -24.15 -11.27 10.03
N ILE A 32 -24.43 -11.29 8.73
CA ILE A 32 -23.56 -10.64 7.72
C ILE A 32 -23.56 -9.11 7.90
N GLN A 33 -24.71 -8.51 8.16
CA GLN A 33 -24.81 -7.04 8.24
C GLN A 33 -24.27 -6.46 9.55
N VAL A 34 -24.43 -7.15 10.68
CA VAL A 34 -24.09 -6.62 12.02
C VAL A 34 -22.77 -7.18 12.53
N ILE A 35 -22.57 -8.50 12.46
CA ILE A 35 -21.35 -9.14 12.98
C ILE A 35 -20.19 -8.96 11.99
N GLU A 36 -20.45 -9.13 10.69
CA GLU A 36 -19.42 -9.00 9.66
C GLU A 36 -19.45 -7.64 8.94
N GLY A 37 -20.39 -6.76 9.30
CA GLY A 37 -20.60 -5.48 8.61
C GLY A 37 -19.35 -4.62 8.53
N ASP A 38 -18.58 -4.53 9.62
CA ASP A 38 -17.35 -3.74 9.66
C ASP A 38 -16.26 -4.29 8.73
N LYS A 39 -16.18 -5.62 8.60
CA LYS A 39 -15.25 -6.28 7.66
C LYS A 39 -15.60 -5.90 6.23
N TRP A 40 -16.87 -6.02 5.86
CA TRP A 40 -17.34 -5.72 4.51
C TRP A 40 -17.26 -4.22 4.18
N ARG A 41 -17.54 -3.32 5.14
CA ARG A 41 -17.37 -1.87 4.98
C ARG A 41 -15.91 -1.47 4.78
N LYS A 42 -14.98 -2.06 5.54
CA LYS A 42 -13.54 -1.81 5.36
C LYS A 42 -13.06 -2.26 3.99
N GLN A 43 -13.52 -3.43 3.53
CA GLN A 43 -13.18 -3.93 2.20
C GLN A 43 -13.76 -3.05 1.09
N ALA A 44 -15.01 -2.58 1.24
CA ALA A 44 -15.63 -1.63 0.31
C ALA A 44 -14.87 -0.29 0.26
N ALA A 45 -14.43 0.24 1.40
CA ALA A 45 -13.61 1.45 1.47
C ALA A 45 -12.27 1.29 0.73
N SER A 46 -11.61 0.13 0.87
CA SER A 46 -10.36 -0.16 0.16
C SER A 46 -10.52 -0.37 -1.36
N LEU A 47 -11.70 -0.78 -1.79
CA LEU A 47 -12.04 -1.04 -3.20
C LEU A 47 -12.72 0.15 -3.87
N THR A 48 -12.98 1.22 -3.13
CA THR A 48 -13.61 2.41 -3.70
C THR A 48 -12.63 3.06 -4.66
N THR A 49 -13.07 3.25 -5.90
CA THR A 49 -12.31 3.90 -6.97
C THR A 49 -11.84 5.28 -6.53
N ASP A 50 -10.54 5.40 -6.25
CA ASP A 50 -9.91 6.68 -5.94
C ASP A 50 -9.64 7.42 -7.25
N TYR A 51 -10.32 8.55 -7.45
CA TYR A 51 -10.11 9.41 -8.61
C TYR A 51 -8.83 10.23 -8.37
N LYS A 52 -7.71 9.69 -8.85
CA LYS A 52 -6.45 10.44 -8.87
C LYS A 52 -6.41 11.36 -10.09
N ASN A 53 -6.26 12.65 -9.84
CA ASN A 53 -6.01 13.61 -10.90
C ASN A 53 -4.59 13.35 -11.45
N ILE A 54 -4.47 13.00 -12.72
CA ILE A 54 -3.19 12.83 -13.39
C ILE A 54 -2.84 14.17 -14.03
N ASP A 55 -1.78 14.80 -13.55
CA ASP A 55 -1.33 16.06 -14.12
C ASP A 55 -0.94 15.88 -15.60
N ALA A 56 -1.39 16.82 -16.44
CA ALA A 56 -1.04 16.81 -17.85
C ALA A 56 0.48 17.00 -18.02
N ILE A 57 1.10 16.19 -18.87
CA ILE A 57 2.52 16.31 -19.20
C ILE A 57 2.72 17.64 -19.94
N ARG A 58 3.63 18.49 -19.44
CA ARG A 58 4.00 19.74 -20.11
C ARG A 58 4.64 19.43 -21.46
N GLY A 59 4.21 20.14 -22.50
CA GLY A 59 4.81 20.04 -23.83
C GLY A 59 6.26 20.54 -23.88
N ASN A 60 7.00 20.03 -24.86
CA ASN A 60 8.36 20.46 -25.16
C ASN A 60 8.37 21.80 -25.90
N ILE A 61 9.40 22.62 -25.67
CA ILE A 61 9.62 23.89 -26.39
C ILE A 61 10.73 23.66 -27.42
N TYR A 62 10.43 23.98 -28.68
CA TYR A 62 11.35 23.85 -29.81
C TYR A 62 11.70 25.23 -30.37
N ALA A 63 12.90 25.37 -30.93
CA ALA A 63 13.29 26.53 -31.72
C ALA A 63 12.66 26.48 -33.12
N SER A 64 12.79 27.55 -33.90
CA SER A 64 12.24 27.65 -35.26
C SER A 64 12.83 26.64 -36.25
N ASP A 65 14.01 26.10 -35.95
CA ASP A 65 14.69 25.06 -36.71
C ASP A 65 14.31 23.63 -36.27
N GLY A 66 13.46 23.49 -35.24
CA GLY A 66 13.04 22.21 -34.67
C GLY A 66 13.96 21.65 -33.59
N SER A 67 15.01 22.36 -33.17
CA SER A 67 15.87 21.94 -32.05
C SER A 67 15.14 22.06 -30.70
N LEU A 68 15.40 21.15 -29.77
CA LEU A 68 14.77 21.13 -28.44
C LEU A 68 15.42 22.16 -27.51
N LEU A 69 14.64 23.11 -27.02
CA LEU A 69 15.11 24.16 -26.09
C LEU A 69 14.78 23.84 -24.63
N ALA A 70 13.60 23.28 -24.36
CA ALA A 70 13.18 22.92 -23.01
C ALA A 70 12.28 21.68 -23.01
N THR A 71 12.54 20.78 -22.07
CA THR A 71 11.75 19.57 -21.83
C THR A 71 11.55 19.39 -20.33
N SER A 72 10.47 18.72 -19.93
CA SER A 72 10.28 18.27 -18.55
C SER A 72 11.07 16.99 -18.33
N ILE A 73 11.93 16.96 -17.31
CA ILE A 73 12.69 15.77 -16.91
C ILE A 73 12.07 15.23 -15.62
N PRO A 74 11.80 13.92 -15.53
CA PRO A 74 11.27 13.34 -14.30
C PRO A 74 12.30 13.46 -13.17
N MET A 75 11.85 13.98 -12.02
CA MET A 75 12.63 14.07 -10.79
C MET A 75 11.92 13.27 -9.70
N TYR A 76 12.70 12.63 -8.83
CA TYR A 76 12.18 11.68 -7.85
C TYR A 76 12.51 12.13 -6.43
N ASP A 77 11.57 11.92 -5.51
CA ASP A 77 11.81 12.09 -4.07
C ASP A 77 11.97 10.72 -3.42
N VAL A 78 13.15 10.47 -2.86
CA VAL A 78 13.50 9.17 -2.27
C VAL A 78 13.16 9.20 -0.78
N HIS A 79 12.27 8.29 -0.39
CA HIS A 79 11.87 8.06 0.99
C HIS A 79 12.28 6.65 1.42
N PHE A 80 12.64 6.51 2.70
CA PHE A 80 13.01 5.26 3.34
C PHE A 80 11.97 4.89 4.38
N ASP A 81 11.42 3.69 4.28
CA ASP A 81 10.57 3.17 5.34
C ASP A 81 11.43 2.38 6.33
N ALA A 82 11.65 2.97 7.50
CA ALA A 82 12.47 2.36 8.54
C ALA A 82 11.67 1.36 9.39
N ASN A 83 10.35 1.22 9.23
CA ASN A 83 9.50 0.33 10.03
C ASN A 83 8.79 -0.72 9.16
N LEU A 84 9.52 -1.21 8.16
CA LEU A 84 9.12 -2.35 7.33
C LEU A 84 9.25 -3.65 8.12
N GLU A 85 8.21 -4.49 8.06
CA GLU A 85 8.13 -5.77 8.78
C GLU A 85 9.25 -6.75 8.37
N TYR A 86 9.64 -6.75 7.09
CA TYR A 86 10.70 -7.59 6.55
C TYR A 86 12.12 -7.05 6.79
N LEU A 87 12.24 -5.79 7.21
CA LEU A 87 13.53 -5.21 7.58
C LEU A 87 13.78 -5.51 9.05
N THR A 88 14.37 -6.66 9.35
CA THR A 88 14.75 -7.02 10.73
C THR A 88 15.89 -6.14 11.23
N ASP A 89 16.04 -6.05 12.56
CA ASP A 89 17.12 -5.27 13.16
C ASP A 89 18.50 -5.77 12.71
N ASP A 90 18.68 -7.09 12.61
CA ASP A 90 19.92 -7.69 12.12
C ASP A 90 20.26 -7.19 10.70
N ILE A 91 19.31 -7.31 9.76
CA ILE A 91 19.51 -6.86 8.38
C ILE A 91 19.80 -5.35 8.33
N PHE A 92 19.08 -4.56 9.13
CA PHE A 92 19.25 -3.12 9.17
C PHE A 92 20.65 -2.75 9.69
N TYR A 93 21.03 -3.20 10.89
CA TYR A 93 22.29 -2.82 11.51
C TYR A 93 23.51 -3.41 10.81
N ASP A 94 23.40 -4.58 10.17
CA ASP A 94 24.50 -5.16 9.39
C ASP A 94 24.79 -4.37 8.09
N ASN A 95 23.77 -3.73 7.51
CA ASN A 95 23.89 -3.06 6.21
C ASN A 95 23.93 -1.53 6.30
N ILE A 96 23.61 -0.93 7.45
CA ILE A 96 23.41 0.52 7.57
C ILE A 96 24.67 1.32 7.30
N ASP A 97 25.84 0.81 7.69
CA ASP A 97 27.12 1.49 7.48
C ASP A 97 27.43 1.58 5.98
N SER A 98 27.31 0.45 5.28
CA SER A 98 27.51 0.39 3.83
C SER A 98 26.48 1.23 3.06
N LEU A 99 25.22 1.25 3.51
CA LEU A 99 24.19 2.09 2.93
C LEU A 99 24.52 3.58 3.13
N ALA A 100 24.87 4.00 4.35
CA ALA A 100 25.21 5.38 4.65
C ALA A 100 26.43 5.88 3.86
N PHE A 101 27.45 5.03 3.70
CA PHE A 101 28.63 5.35 2.89
C PHE A 101 28.26 5.58 1.42
N ARG A 102 27.48 4.68 0.83
CA ARG A 102 27.03 4.81 -0.56
C ARG A 102 26.12 6.02 -0.78
N LEU A 103 25.24 6.33 0.16
CA LEU A 103 24.40 7.53 0.11
C LEU A 103 25.23 8.81 0.14
N ALA A 104 26.25 8.88 1.03
CA ALA A 104 27.15 10.02 1.10
C ALA A 104 27.93 10.22 -0.21
N ASN A 105 28.40 9.13 -0.84
CA ASN A 105 29.12 9.20 -2.10
C ASN A 105 28.23 9.59 -3.29
N LEU A 106 26.99 9.11 -3.33
CA LEU A 106 26.06 9.40 -4.41
C LEU A 106 25.53 10.83 -4.39
N PHE A 107 25.14 11.31 -3.21
CA PHE A 107 24.46 12.60 -3.07
C PHE A 107 25.38 13.75 -2.67
N GLN A 108 26.52 13.45 -2.04
CA GLN A 108 27.56 14.39 -1.64
C GLN A 108 27.06 15.62 -0.85
N ASP A 109 25.90 15.51 -0.21
CA ASP A 109 25.24 16.60 0.54
C ASP A 109 25.34 16.43 2.06
N LYS A 110 25.62 15.21 2.53
CA LYS A 110 25.81 14.87 3.94
C LYS A 110 26.95 13.87 4.08
N SER A 111 27.63 13.91 5.22
CA SER A 111 28.63 12.90 5.56
C SER A 111 27.98 11.53 5.82
N GLU A 112 28.75 10.46 5.63
CA GLU A 112 28.36 9.09 5.98
C GLU A 112 27.84 9.00 7.43
N LYS A 113 28.58 9.58 8.38
CA LYS A 113 28.20 9.61 9.81
C LYS A 113 26.83 10.27 10.03
N GLN A 114 26.53 11.32 9.28
CA GLN A 114 25.25 12.01 9.36
C GLN A 114 24.12 11.16 8.77
N TYR A 115 24.33 10.53 7.61
CA TYR A 115 23.37 9.59 7.02
C TYR A 115 23.04 8.44 7.96
N ARG A 116 24.09 7.78 8.47
CA ARG A 116 23.96 6.67 9.41
C ARG A 116 23.17 7.06 10.65
N ARG A 117 23.54 8.18 11.29
CA ARG A 117 22.85 8.68 12.48
C ARG A 117 21.37 8.94 12.20
N ASN A 118 21.06 9.60 11.08
CA ASN A 118 19.70 9.94 10.72
C ASN A 118 18.83 8.71 10.45
N LEU A 119 19.36 7.71 9.74
CA LEU A 119 18.63 6.47 9.46
C LEU A 119 18.40 5.65 10.73
N ILE A 120 19.37 5.59 11.65
CA ILE A 120 19.20 4.95 12.96
C ILE A 120 18.13 5.67 13.78
N MET A 121 18.11 7.01 13.77
CA MET A 121 17.05 7.79 14.41
C MET A 121 15.68 7.46 13.80
N ALA A 122 15.57 7.46 12.46
CA ALA A 122 14.33 7.11 11.77
C ALA A 122 13.83 5.70 12.14
N ARG A 123 14.73 4.72 12.29
CA ARG A 123 14.40 3.35 12.76
C ARG A 123 13.91 3.35 14.20
N ARG A 124 14.60 4.04 15.11
CA ARG A 124 14.22 4.15 16.54
C ARG A 124 12.86 4.82 16.71
N ASP A 125 12.58 5.84 15.92
CA ASP A 125 11.32 6.56 15.93
C ASP A 125 10.19 5.80 15.22
N GLY A 126 10.48 4.63 14.62
CA GLY A 126 9.51 3.84 13.86
C GLY A 126 8.97 4.57 12.62
N SER A 127 9.75 5.50 12.07
CA SER A 127 9.34 6.40 10.99
C SER A 127 9.08 5.63 9.70
N ARG A 128 7.85 5.74 9.20
CA ARG A 128 7.49 5.34 7.84
C ARG A 128 7.64 6.55 6.92
N TYR A 129 8.13 6.35 5.69
CA TYR A 129 8.37 7.43 4.71
C TYR A 129 9.37 8.51 5.17
N TYR A 130 10.50 8.13 5.77
CA TYR A 130 11.59 9.07 6.08
C TYR A 130 12.22 9.65 4.80
N LEU A 131 12.18 10.97 4.60
CA LEU A 131 12.77 11.61 3.43
C LEU A 131 14.30 11.55 3.44
N ILE A 132 14.90 10.85 2.48
CA ILE A 132 16.36 10.80 2.29
C ILE A 132 16.84 12.02 1.50
N LYS A 133 16.25 12.20 0.31
CA LYS A 133 16.67 13.21 -0.68
C LYS A 133 15.52 13.56 -1.62
N ARG A 134 15.40 14.86 -1.92
CA ARG A 134 14.49 15.38 -2.95
C ARG A 134 15.22 15.59 -4.27
N ASN A 135 14.47 15.63 -5.36
CA ASN A 135 15.00 15.98 -6.68
C ASN A 135 16.14 15.06 -7.15
N VAL A 136 16.00 13.76 -6.91
CA VAL A 136 16.91 12.73 -7.39
C VAL A 136 16.65 12.50 -8.88
N ASN A 137 17.69 12.52 -9.71
CA ASN A 137 17.55 12.25 -11.14
C ASN A 137 17.50 10.73 -11.41
N TYR A 138 17.12 10.35 -12.63
CA TYR A 138 16.96 8.94 -12.99
C TYR A 138 18.25 8.11 -12.83
N ASN A 139 19.41 8.66 -13.17
CA ASN A 139 20.68 7.95 -13.06
C ASN A 139 21.03 7.66 -11.60
N GLN A 140 20.89 8.65 -10.73
CA GLN A 140 21.09 8.50 -9.29
C GLN A 140 20.08 7.51 -8.69
N LEU A 141 18.82 7.56 -9.13
CA LEU A 141 17.80 6.61 -8.69
C LEU A 141 18.18 5.18 -9.09
N ASN A 142 18.67 4.98 -10.31
CA ASN A 142 19.08 3.67 -10.80
C ASN A 142 20.28 3.13 -10.01
N GLU A 143 21.23 3.99 -9.66
CA GLU A 143 22.36 3.63 -8.81
C GLU A 143 21.91 3.26 -7.38
N LEU A 144 21.00 4.06 -6.79
CA LEU A 144 20.46 3.84 -5.45
C LEU A 144 19.77 2.47 -5.29
N LYS A 145 19.09 1.99 -6.34
CA LYS A 145 18.49 0.64 -6.34
C LYS A 145 19.50 -0.48 -6.09
N SER A 146 20.77 -0.26 -6.41
CA SER A 146 21.85 -1.24 -6.18
C SER A 146 22.37 -1.26 -4.73
N PHE A 147 21.91 -0.32 -3.87
CA PHE A 147 22.48 -0.13 -2.54
C PHE A 147 22.05 -1.25 -1.57
N PRO A 148 22.84 -1.48 -0.50
CA PRO A 148 22.42 -2.35 0.60
C PRO A 148 21.04 -1.96 1.12
N ILE A 149 20.24 -2.93 1.55
CA ILE A 149 18.82 -2.78 1.91
C ILE A 149 17.92 -2.49 0.70
N CYS A 150 18.24 -1.49 -0.14
CA CYS A 150 17.43 -1.13 -1.31
C CYS A 150 17.37 -2.24 -2.39
N ARG A 151 18.44 -3.04 -2.51
CA ARG A 151 18.51 -4.15 -3.48
C ARG A 151 17.78 -5.43 -3.05
N LEU A 152 17.20 -5.46 -1.85
CA LEU A 152 16.55 -6.66 -1.30
C LEU A 152 15.10 -6.85 -1.80
N GLY A 153 14.54 -5.87 -2.52
CA GLY A 153 13.19 -5.95 -3.11
C GLY A 153 12.63 -4.59 -3.49
#